data_AF-A0A963I7V6-F1
#
_entry.id   AF-A0A963I7V6-F1
#
_cell.length_a   1.000
_cell.length_b   1.000
_cell.length_c   1.000
_cell.angle_alpha   90.00
_cell.angle_beta   90.00
_cell.angle_gamma   90.00
#
_symmetry.space_group_name_H-M   'P 1'
#
loop_
_entity.id
_entity.type
_entity.pdbx_description
1 polymer ?
#
loop_
_entity_poly.entity_id
_entity_poly.type
_entity_poly.pdbx_seq_one_letter_code
_entity_poly.pdbx_strand_id
1 'polypeptide(L)'
;SAEKARLVIRDNLAQIAPVFNKQKHMLGEEFSMLDVAIAPLLWRLEHYGIELGKAAAPLMKYAERIFSRQGFIDALTPSEKVMRR
;
A
#
# COMPACT_ATOMS: atom_id res chain seq x y z
N SER A 1 4.79 -20.83 -6.01
CA SER A 1 3.36 -20.76 -6.39
C SER A 1 2.85 -19.36 -6.08
N ALA A 2 1.85 -18.87 -6.83
CA ALA A 2 1.24 -17.56 -6.60
C ALA A 2 0.75 -17.41 -5.14
N GLU A 3 0.21 -18.50 -4.56
CA GLU A 3 -0.22 -18.53 -3.17
C GLU A 3 0.89 -18.22 -2.17
N LYS A 4 2.08 -18.79 -2.36
CA LYS A 4 3.23 -18.52 -1.50
C LYS A 4 3.66 -17.05 -1.57
N ALA A 5 3.59 -16.44 -2.75
CA ALA A 5 3.92 -15.03 -2.92
C ALA A 5 2.91 -14.12 -2.20
N ARG A 6 1.61 -14.43 -2.27
CA ARG A 6 0.56 -13.70 -1.55
C ARG A 6 0.80 -13.73 -0.04
N LEU A 7 1.11 -14.89 0.51
CA LEU A 7 1.39 -15.06 1.94
C LEU A 7 2.61 -14.23 2.36
N VAL A 8 3.72 -14.30 1.61
CA VAL A 8 4.94 -13.53 1.91
C VAL A 8 4.66 -12.02 1.89
N ILE A 9 3.93 -11.54 0.88
CA ILE A 9 3.58 -10.12 0.78
C ILE A 9 2.70 -9.72 1.98
N ARG A 10 1.65 -10.49 2.28
CA ARG A 10 0.75 -10.23 3.40
C ARG A 10 1.51 -10.15 4.72
N ASP A 11 2.36 -11.14 4.99
CA ASP A 11 3.07 -11.26 6.27
C ASP A 11 4.09 -10.12 6.43
N ASN A 12 4.82 -9.78 5.37
CA ASN A 12 5.75 -8.64 5.37
C ASN A 12 5.02 -7.30 5.56
N LEU A 13 3.88 -7.10 4.87
CA LEU A 13 3.07 -5.90 5.01
C LEU A 13 2.48 -5.77 6.42
N ALA A 14 2.06 -6.88 7.03
CA ALA A 14 1.58 -6.90 8.41
C ALA A 14 2.70 -6.56 9.42
N GLN A 15 3.93 -7.00 9.17
CA GLN A 15 5.09 -6.68 10.02
C GLN A 15 5.47 -5.20 10.00
N ILE A 16 5.36 -4.53 8.83
CA ILE A 16 5.68 -3.10 8.72
C ILE A 16 4.54 -2.19 9.19
N ALA A 17 3.30 -2.71 9.26
CA ALA A 17 2.13 -1.89 9.60
C ALA A 17 2.28 -1.05 10.88
N PRO A 18 2.87 -1.55 12.00
CA PRO A 18 3.04 -0.76 13.21
C PRO A 18 3.93 0.47 13.07
N VAL A 19 4.83 0.51 12.07
CA VAL A 19 5.72 1.66 11.81
C VAL A 19 4.91 2.92 11.50
N PHE A 20 3.82 2.75 10.75
CA PHE A 20 2.93 3.85 10.33
C PHE A 20 2.05 4.42 11.45
N ASN A 21 2.13 3.87 12.68
CA ASN A 21 1.54 4.51 13.86
C ASN A 21 2.37 5.71 14.35
N LYS A 22 3.68 5.69 14.12
CA LYS A 22 4.60 6.75 14.56
C LYS A 22 5.10 7.62 13.42
N GLN A 23 5.05 7.11 12.19
CA GLN A 23 5.59 7.77 11.00
C GLN A 23 4.50 8.01 9.95
N LYS A 24 4.57 9.16 9.30
CA LYS A 24 3.64 9.53 8.21
C LYS A 24 3.98 8.83 6.89
N HIS A 25 5.26 8.60 6.63
CA HIS A 25 5.84 8.01 5.43
C HIS A 25 6.86 6.93 5.80
N MET A 26 7.37 6.18 4.83
CA MET A 26 8.30 5.07 5.07
C MET A 26 9.61 5.49 5.76
N LEU A 27 10.07 6.73 5.54
CA LEU A 27 11.30 7.27 6.14
C LEU A 27 11.01 8.38 7.17
N GLY A 28 9.85 8.35 7.82
CA GLY A 28 9.47 9.33 8.85
C GLY A 28 8.38 10.30 8.37
N GLU A 29 8.66 11.60 8.37
CA GLU A 29 7.67 12.65 8.08
C GLU A 29 7.71 13.15 6.62
N GLU A 30 8.77 12.81 5.89
CA GLU A 30 8.97 13.25 4.51
C GLU A 30 8.58 12.18 3.49
N PHE A 31 7.96 12.61 2.40
CA PHE A 31 7.62 11.72 1.29
C PHE A 31 8.86 11.44 0.44
N SER A 32 9.07 10.16 0.12
CA SER A 32 10.28 9.67 -0.52
C SER A 32 9.98 8.73 -1.68
N MET A 33 11.02 8.33 -2.41
CA MET A 33 10.91 7.33 -3.46
C MET A 33 10.40 5.97 -2.95
N LEU A 34 10.62 5.63 -1.67
CA LEU A 34 10.11 4.39 -1.09
C LEU A 34 8.58 4.37 -1.05
N ASP A 35 7.96 5.52 -0.77
CA ASP A 35 6.51 5.67 -0.77
C ASP A 35 5.94 5.51 -2.19
N VAL A 36 6.63 6.06 -3.19
CA VAL A 36 6.29 5.88 -4.60
C VAL A 36 6.41 4.43 -5.04
N ALA A 37 7.46 3.73 -4.60
CA ALA A 37 7.72 2.35 -4.99
C ALA A 37 6.68 1.36 -4.42
N ILE A 38 6.20 1.59 -3.20
CA ILE A 38 5.24 0.68 -2.54
C ILE A 38 3.79 0.97 -2.91
N ALA A 39 3.44 2.21 -3.28
CA ALA A 39 2.06 2.60 -3.54
C ALA A 39 1.33 1.76 -4.63
N PRO A 40 1.95 1.41 -5.77
CA PRO A 40 1.33 0.56 -6.79
C PRO A 40 0.99 -0.85 -6.28
N LEU A 41 1.80 -1.40 -5.36
CA LEU A 41 1.53 -2.70 -4.73
C LEU A 41 0.31 -2.58 -3.80
N LEU A 42 0.29 -1.54 -2.96
CA LEU A 42 -0.81 -1.29 -2.02
C LEU A 42 -2.14 -1.04 -2.75
N TRP A 43 -2.10 -0.38 -3.91
CA TRP A 43 -3.28 -0.13 -4.75
C TRP A 43 -3.91 -1.42 -5.29
N ARG A 44 -3.10 -2.47 -5.47
CA ARG A 44 -3.50 -3.73 -6.13
C ARG A 44 -3.74 -4.88 -5.16
N LEU A 45 -3.72 -4.66 -3.85
CA LEU A 45 -3.88 -5.73 -2.87
C LEU A 45 -5.18 -6.52 -3.08
N GLU A 46 -6.29 -5.80 -3.27
CA GLU A 46 -7.60 -6.41 -3.54
C GLU A 46 -7.60 -7.18 -4.87
N HIS A 47 -7.04 -6.58 -5.92
CA HIS A 47 -6.90 -7.22 -7.23
C HIS A 47 -6.09 -8.53 -7.16
N TYR A 48 -5.09 -8.61 -6.28
CA TYR A 48 -4.31 -9.82 -6.05
C TYR A 48 -4.93 -10.79 -5.03
N GLY A 49 -6.05 -10.45 -4.41
CA GLY A 49 -6.68 -11.25 -3.35
C GLY A 49 -5.82 -11.31 -2.08
N ILE A 50 -5.07 -10.24 -1.79
CA ILE A 50 -4.25 -10.12 -0.58
C ILE A 50 -5.06 -9.33 0.44
N GLU A 51 -5.70 -10.05 1.35
CA GLU A 51 -6.44 -9.44 2.46
C GLU A 51 -5.51 -9.19 3.64
N LEU A 52 -5.41 -7.92 4.04
CA LEU A 52 -4.70 -7.52 5.23
C LEU A 52 -5.70 -7.47 6.40
N GLY A 53 -5.41 -8.22 7.47
CA GLY A 53 -6.25 -8.22 8.67
C GLY A 53 -6.26 -6.88 9.39
N LYS A 54 -7.10 -6.75 10.43
CA LYS A 54 -7.28 -5.49 11.21
C LYS A 54 -5.98 -4.88 11.75
N ALA A 55 -4.95 -5.69 12.00
CA ALA A 55 -3.63 -5.24 12.44
C ALA A 55 -2.93 -4.32 11.42
N ALA A 56 -3.29 -4.40 10.14
CA ALA A 56 -2.74 -3.58 9.08
C ALA A 56 -3.47 -2.24 8.87
N ALA A 57 -4.43 -1.88 9.74
CA ALA A 57 -5.14 -0.61 9.62
C ALA A 57 -4.23 0.63 9.52
N PRO A 58 -3.09 0.74 10.24
CA PRO A 58 -2.19 1.88 10.09
C PRO A 58 -1.52 1.93 8.71
N LEU A 59 -1.17 0.78 8.13
CA LEU A 59 -0.65 0.68 6.77
C LEU A 59 -1.69 1.13 5.74
N MET A 60 -2.96 0.72 5.92
CA MET A 60 -4.04 1.15 5.01
C MET A 60 -4.27 2.66 5.09
N LYS A 61 -4.24 3.26 6.28
CA LYS A 61 -4.30 4.72 6.43
C LYS A 61 -3.12 5.41 5.73
N TYR A 62 -1.92 4.85 5.83
CA TYR A 62 -0.76 5.33 5.08
C TYR A 62 -0.97 5.26 3.57
N ALA A 63 -1.50 4.13 3.06
CA ALA A 63 -1.80 3.96 1.65
C ALA A 63 -2.77 5.03 1.13
N GLU A 64 -3.87 5.29 1.84
CA GLU A 64 -4.84 6.34 1.47
C GLU A 64 -4.20 7.74 1.39
N ARG A 65 -3.26 8.05 2.27
CA ARG A 65 -2.53 9.33 2.21
C ARG A 65 -1.71 9.48 0.94
N ILE A 66 -1.19 8.39 0.38
CA ILE A 66 -0.47 8.42 -0.89
C ILE A 66 -1.45 8.51 -2.05
N PHE A 67 -2.54 7.75 -1.99
CA PHE A 67 -3.55 7.68 -3.04
C PHE A 67 -4.31 9.00 -3.23
N SER A 68 -4.44 9.81 -2.18
CA SER A 68 -5.07 11.14 -2.26
C SER A 68 -4.17 12.21 -2.88
N ARG A 69 -2.90 11.93 -3.17
CA ARG A 69 -1.99 12.89 -3.80
C ARG A 69 -2.33 13.03 -5.28
N GLN A 70 -2.44 14.27 -5.76
CA GLN A 70 -2.72 14.55 -7.16
C GLN A 70 -1.75 13.84 -8.12
N GLY A 71 -0.45 13.86 -7.81
CA GLY A 71 0.56 13.18 -8.62
C GLY A 71 0.38 11.65 -8.71
N PHE A 72 -0.23 11.01 -7.71
CA PHE A 72 -0.59 9.59 -7.80
C PHE A 72 -1.83 9.39 -8.69
N ILE A 73 -2.86 10.21 -8.49
CA ILE A 73 -4.13 10.16 -9.24
C ILE A 73 -3.89 10.39 -10.74
N ASP A 74 -3.00 11.31 -11.09
CA ASP A 74 -2.64 11.66 -12.46
C ASP A 74 -1.78 10.57 -13.13
N ALA A 75 -0.96 9.86 -12.36
CA ALA A 75 -0.14 8.76 -12.86
C ALA A 75 -0.92 7.48 -13.14
N LEU A 76 -2.12 7.32 -12.55
CA LEU A 76 -2.95 6.13 -12.75
C LEU A 76 -3.58 6.09 -14.14
N THR A 77 -3.35 5.00 -14.85
CA THR A 77 -4.06 4.68 -16.10
C THR A 77 -5.52 4.32 -15.81
N PRO A 78 -6.43 4.45 -16.81
CA PRO A 78 -7.82 4.03 -16.65
C PRO A 78 -7.97 2.58 -16.17
N SER A 79 -7.15 1.67 -16.68
CA SER A 79 -7.13 0.26 -16.29
C SER A 79 -6.72 0.03 -14.84
N GLU A 80 -5.84 0.88 -14.28
CA GLU A 80 -5.45 0.78 -12.86
C GLU A 80 -6.54 1.34 -11.95
N LYS A 81 -7.27 2.38 -12.39
CA LYS A 81 -8.37 2.96 -11.60
C LYS A 81 -9.48 1.95 -11.31
N VAL A 82 -9.74 1.00 -12.22
CA VAL A 82 -10.72 -0.09 -12.00
C VAL A 82 -10.19 -1.26 -11.16
N MET A 83 -8.89 -1.31 -10.84
CA MET A 83 -8.33 -2.37 -9.98
C MET A 83 -8.71 -2.19 -8.50
N ARG A 84 -9.27 -1.03 -8.15
CA ARG A 84 -9.74 -0.69 -6.82
C ARG A 84 -11.22 -0.35 -6.93
N ARG A 85 -12.09 -1.13 -6.30
CA ARG A 85 -13.56 -0.97 -6.36
C ARG A 85 -14.14 -0.61 -5.00
#